data_AF-A0A9D7C8M6-F1
#
_entry.id   AF-A0A9D7C8M6-F1
#
_cell.length_a   1.000
_cell.length_b   1.000
_cell.length_c   1.000
_cell.angle_alpha   90.00
_cell.angle_beta   90.00
_cell.angle_gamma   90.00
#
_symmetry.space_group_name_H-M   'P 1'
#
loop_
_entity.id
_entity.type
_entity.pdbx_description
1 polymer ?
#
loop_
_entity_poly.entity_id
_entity_poly.type
_entity_poly.pdbx_seq_one_letter_code
_entity_poly.pdbx_strand_id
1 'polypeptide(L)'
;MTTSRDESRGAADGFTLLFREEYPRLYGYVQRLCGEPDLAADVVQDAFVRLHARGERPGSTRAWLITVATNLLRNARTTHTRRRALLHRIVPGAGEGGASVVTDRDNPVRAMEASDERARVRAAIATLSRRDHELLSLLAGGYRYREMAEALQLNPASIGTLLARAKLSFRAAYGGHDDAPETGTIQALVHGELSPVEQAAAIGHEAVCEPCRAAVSQARREDAWVRGRLAALDETPPAVADVMPRVPRTPQRAQLRTRWGRAATVLVMLGGASLAWAMPTVRGPVMAWLGKAFRDATSRVAEPTPVVQLPTPTASPGSGVSVMPGARFTVTVAVSQDVGTVFVRVVDGAELSVRASGGNVSLESLDEALLVRNPDGDGDYFVEIPRTAPRVEVRVNATRLVLVEHGVIAPAGIALDTGWTSYPIR
;
A
#
# COMPACT_ATOMS: atom_id res chain seq x y z
N MET A 1 -26.89 10.95 29.22
CA MET A 1 -25.53 10.36 29.24
C MET A 1 -25.51 8.97 28.58
N THR A 2 -26.24 8.79 27.46
CA THR A 2 -26.55 7.48 26.85
C THR A 2 -26.08 7.33 25.39
N THR A 3 -25.58 8.39 24.75
CA THR A 3 -25.26 8.43 23.31
C THR A 3 -23.98 7.66 22.95
N SER A 4 -22.91 7.78 23.74
CA SER A 4 -21.61 7.13 23.45
C SER A 4 -21.65 5.59 23.42
N ARG A 5 -22.57 4.97 24.17
CA ARG A 5 -22.70 3.49 24.24
C ARG A 5 -23.48 2.90 23.07
N ASP A 6 -24.35 3.71 22.46
CA ASP A 6 -25.18 3.32 21.33
C ASP A 6 -24.42 3.51 20.00
N GLU A 7 -23.66 4.61 19.88
CA GLU A 7 -22.76 4.87 18.74
C GLU A 7 -21.65 3.82 18.61
N SER A 8 -21.05 3.38 19.72
CA SER A 8 -20.00 2.35 19.71
C SER A 8 -20.53 0.96 19.38
N ARG A 9 -21.79 0.66 19.70
CA ARG A 9 -22.48 -0.57 19.27
C ARG A 9 -22.79 -0.53 17.77
N GLY A 10 -23.36 0.56 17.27
CA GLY A 10 -23.64 0.73 15.85
C GLY A 10 -22.39 0.69 14.97
N ALA A 11 -21.26 1.25 15.43
CA ALA A 11 -19.98 1.19 14.73
C ALA A 11 -19.39 -0.23 14.68
N ALA A 12 -19.48 -0.99 15.77
CA ALA A 12 -19.04 -2.39 15.84
C ALA A 12 -19.90 -3.31 14.95
N ASP A 13 -21.21 -3.07 14.91
CA ASP A 13 -22.14 -3.81 14.05
C ASP A 13 -21.89 -3.49 12.57
N GLY A 14 -21.67 -2.20 12.25
CA GLY A 14 -21.32 -1.78 10.90
C GLY A 14 -19.97 -2.30 10.40
N PHE A 15 -18.96 -2.44 11.27
CA PHE A 15 -17.68 -3.07 10.91
C PHE A 15 -17.84 -4.58 10.69
N THR A 16 -18.61 -5.25 11.54
CA THR A 16 -18.87 -6.69 11.44
C THR A 16 -19.56 -7.05 10.13
N LEU A 17 -20.56 -6.25 9.71
CA LEU A 17 -21.22 -6.42 8.42
C LEU A 17 -20.26 -6.24 7.25
N LEU A 18 -19.50 -5.13 7.25
CA LEU A 18 -18.48 -4.88 6.23
C LEU A 18 -17.46 -6.03 6.14
N PHE A 19 -16.98 -6.53 7.29
CA PHE A 19 -16.03 -7.64 7.32
C PHE A 19 -16.62 -8.90 6.70
N ARG A 20 -17.85 -9.28 7.09
CA ARG A 20 -18.53 -10.47 6.54
C ARG A 20 -18.73 -10.40 5.03
N GLU A 21 -19.06 -9.22 4.52
CA GLU A 21 -19.30 -9.00 3.09
C GLU A 21 -18.00 -8.94 2.27
N GLU A 22 -16.98 -8.27 2.80
CA GLU A 22 -15.80 -7.89 2.02
C GLU A 22 -14.62 -8.84 2.22
N TYR A 23 -14.52 -9.53 3.35
CA TYR A 23 -13.45 -10.48 3.63
C TYR A 23 -13.31 -11.56 2.54
N PRO A 24 -14.38 -12.28 2.11
CA PRO A 24 -14.25 -13.32 1.10
C PRO A 24 -13.75 -12.78 -0.25
N ARG A 25 -14.19 -11.58 -0.63
CA ARG A 25 -13.83 -10.93 -1.90
C ARG A 25 -12.37 -10.50 -1.91
N LEU A 26 -11.92 -9.87 -0.81
CA LEU A 26 -10.54 -9.41 -0.66
C LEU A 26 -9.59 -10.60 -0.52
N TYR A 27 -10.00 -11.66 0.19
CA TYR A 27 -9.25 -12.92 0.27
C TYR A 27 -9.05 -13.54 -1.10
N GLY A 28 -10.11 -13.77 -1.88
CA GLY A 28 -9.98 -14.32 -3.22
C GLY A 28 -9.09 -13.46 -4.13
N TYR A 29 -9.18 -12.13 -4.02
CA TYR A 29 -8.28 -11.22 -4.72
C TYR A 29 -6.81 -11.46 -4.35
N VAL A 30 -6.46 -11.43 -3.06
CA VAL A 30 -5.08 -11.59 -2.59
C VAL A 30 -4.57 -12.99 -2.89
N GLN A 31 -5.39 -14.01 -2.71
CA GLN A 31 -5.05 -15.40 -2.98
C GLN A 31 -4.72 -15.62 -4.46
N ARG A 32 -5.52 -15.10 -5.39
CA ARG A 32 -5.21 -15.18 -6.83
C ARG A 32 -3.88 -14.50 -7.15
N LEU A 33 -3.54 -13.42 -6.46
CA LEU A 33 -2.25 -12.77 -6.63
C LEU A 33 -1.08 -13.63 -6.16
N CYS A 34 -1.14 -14.24 -4.97
CA CYS A 34 -0.01 -14.93 -4.33
C CYS A 34 0.04 -16.43 -4.48
N GLY A 35 -1.09 -17.11 -4.69
CA GLY A 35 -1.18 -18.56 -4.68
C GLY A 35 -0.89 -19.21 -3.32
N GLU A 36 -0.83 -18.42 -2.24
CA GLU A 36 -0.51 -18.85 -0.88
C GLU A 36 -1.69 -18.51 0.06
N PRO A 37 -2.54 -19.50 0.42
CA PRO A 37 -3.75 -19.30 1.22
C PRO A 37 -3.48 -18.64 2.59
N ASP A 38 -2.48 -19.13 3.31
CA ASP A 38 -2.12 -18.63 4.64
C ASP A 38 -1.66 -17.17 4.57
N LEU A 39 -0.78 -16.86 3.60
CA LEU A 39 -0.33 -15.49 3.36
C LEU A 39 -1.49 -14.57 2.97
N ALA A 40 -2.46 -15.08 2.20
CA ALA A 40 -3.63 -14.30 1.83
C ALA A 40 -4.51 -13.99 3.05
N ALA A 41 -4.76 -14.98 3.92
CA ALA A 41 -5.51 -14.77 5.15
C ALA A 41 -4.87 -13.72 6.04
N ASP A 42 -3.55 -13.81 6.26
CA ASP A 42 -2.78 -12.86 7.08
C ASP A 42 -2.84 -11.43 6.51
N VAL A 43 -2.59 -11.26 5.21
CA VAL A 43 -2.61 -9.95 4.54
C VAL A 43 -3.99 -9.30 4.65
N VAL A 44 -5.06 -10.07 4.44
CA VAL A 44 -6.44 -9.57 4.52
C VAL A 44 -6.77 -9.17 5.95
N GLN A 45 -6.42 -10.02 6.92
CA GLN A 45 -6.64 -9.74 8.34
C GLN A 45 -5.92 -8.44 8.76
N ASP A 46 -4.66 -8.27 8.39
CA ASP A 46 -3.89 -7.05 8.66
C ASP A 46 -4.53 -5.81 8.02
N ALA A 47 -5.07 -5.92 6.81
CA ALA A 47 -5.78 -4.82 6.16
C ALA A 47 -7.03 -4.39 6.96
N PHE A 48 -7.82 -5.35 7.44
CA PHE A 48 -9.00 -5.06 8.27
C PHE A 48 -8.63 -4.53 9.67
N VAL A 49 -7.54 -5.01 10.27
CA VAL A 49 -7.02 -4.47 11.54
C VAL A 49 -6.62 -3.01 11.38
N ARG A 50 -5.94 -2.66 10.29
CA ARG A 50 -5.59 -1.27 9.96
C ARG A 50 -6.83 -0.42 9.71
N LEU A 51 -7.86 -0.96 9.04
CA LEU A 51 -9.13 -0.25 8.85
C LEU A 51 -9.79 0.05 10.19
N HIS A 52 -9.85 -0.93 11.10
CA HIS A 52 -10.44 -0.75 12.43
C HIS A 52 -9.65 0.27 13.26
N ALA A 53 -8.32 0.22 13.23
CA ALA A 53 -7.46 1.13 13.98
C ALA A 53 -7.55 2.59 13.51
N ARG A 54 -7.92 2.83 12.24
CA ARG A 54 -8.09 4.17 11.67
C ARG A 54 -9.23 4.96 12.34
N GLY A 55 -10.23 4.29 12.90
CA GLY A 55 -11.41 4.91 13.52
C GLY A 55 -12.40 5.47 12.49
N GLU A 56 -11.94 6.32 11.57
CA GLU A 56 -12.76 6.88 10.48
C GLU A 56 -12.65 6.08 9.19
N ARG A 57 -13.80 5.83 8.54
CA ARG A 57 -13.85 5.10 7.27
C ARG A 57 -13.31 5.98 6.14
N PRO A 58 -12.41 5.45 5.28
CA PRO A 58 -12.04 6.11 4.03
C PRO A 58 -13.26 6.34 3.14
N GLY A 59 -13.23 7.39 2.32
CA GLY A 59 -14.31 7.72 1.38
C GLY A 59 -14.71 6.53 0.50
N SER A 60 -13.70 5.76 0.04
CA SER A 60 -13.89 4.47 -0.62
C SER A 60 -13.21 3.36 0.17
N THR A 61 -13.96 2.78 1.12
CA THR A 61 -13.41 1.75 2.01
C THR A 61 -12.92 0.52 1.25
N ARG A 62 -13.60 0.09 0.18
CA ARG A 62 -13.19 -1.07 -0.63
C ARG A 62 -11.92 -0.79 -1.43
N ALA A 63 -11.83 0.35 -2.10
CA ALA A 63 -10.61 0.72 -2.83
C ALA A 63 -9.42 0.83 -1.88
N TRP A 64 -9.62 1.42 -0.71
CA TRP A 64 -8.59 1.50 0.32
C TRP A 64 -8.14 0.12 0.80
N LEU A 65 -9.07 -0.80 1.06
CA LEU A 65 -8.75 -2.18 1.47
C LEU A 65 -7.93 -2.91 0.41
N ILE A 66 -8.30 -2.79 -0.88
CA ILE A 66 -7.52 -3.33 -1.99
C ILE A 66 -6.11 -2.75 -1.95
N THR A 67 -5.96 -1.42 -1.93
CA THR A 67 -4.64 -0.75 -1.93
C THR A 67 -3.77 -1.23 -0.77
N VAL A 68 -4.32 -1.29 0.44
CA VAL A 68 -3.58 -1.73 1.64
C VAL A 68 -3.18 -3.20 1.53
N ALA A 69 -4.10 -4.08 1.12
CA ALA A 69 -3.81 -5.50 0.96
C ALA A 69 -2.73 -5.74 -0.11
N THR A 70 -2.80 -5.04 -1.25
CA THR A 70 -1.80 -5.16 -2.32
C THR A 70 -0.43 -4.65 -1.86
N ASN A 71 -0.38 -3.56 -1.08
CA ASN A 71 0.87 -3.06 -0.51
C ASN A 71 1.47 -4.01 0.54
N LEU A 72 0.63 -4.55 1.43
CA LEU A 72 1.02 -5.58 2.40
C LEU A 72 1.58 -6.81 1.70
N LEU A 73 0.92 -7.29 0.65
CA LEU A 73 1.37 -8.44 -0.12
C LEU A 73 2.73 -8.19 -0.80
N ARG A 74 2.94 -7.00 -1.37
CA ARG A 74 4.25 -6.62 -1.95
C ARG A 74 5.35 -6.63 -0.89
N ASN A 75 5.09 -6.07 0.29
CA ASN A 75 6.05 -6.05 1.39
C ASN A 75 6.35 -7.44 1.96
N ALA A 76 5.31 -8.29 2.05
CA ALA A 76 5.43 -9.67 2.50
C ALA A 76 6.28 -10.47 1.51
N ARG A 77 6.09 -10.30 0.20
CA ARG A 77 6.94 -10.93 -0.83
C ARG A 77 8.38 -10.45 -0.76
N THR A 78 8.65 -9.16 -0.58
CA THR A 78 10.03 -8.67 -0.44
C THR A 78 10.72 -9.31 0.78
N THR A 79 9.98 -9.49 1.87
CA THR A 79 10.48 -10.15 3.09
C THR A 79 10.62 -11.67 2.91
N HIS A 80 9.65 -12.34 2.28
CA HIS A 80 9.67 -13.78 2.00
C HIS A 80 10.74 -14.15 0.96
N THR A 81 10.93 -13.36 -0.10
CA THR A 81 12.00 -13.59 -1.08
C THR A 81 13.37 -13.39 -0.45
N ARG A 82 13.55 -12.37 0.40
CA ARG A 82 14.79 -12.20 1.19
C ARG A 82 15.00 -13.36 2.17
N ARG A 83 13.95 -13.79 2.87
CA ARG A 83 14.00 -14.91 3.82
C ARG A 83 14.24 -16.25 3.13
N ARG A 84 13.61 -16.53 1.98
CA ARG A 84 13.85 -17.72 1.16
C ARG A 84 15.24 -17.71 0.54
N ALA A 85 15.74 -16.56 0.08
CA ALA A 85 17.12 -16.43 -0.37
C ALA A 85 18.13 -16.67 0.78
N LEU A 86 17.82 -16.23 2.00
CA LEU A 86 18.60 -16.53 3.19
C LEU A 86 18.52 -18.02 3.55
N LEU A 87 17.32 -18.60 3.58
CA LEU A 87 17.08 -20.01 3.90
C LEU A 87 17.68 -20.95 2.85
N HIS A 88 17.65 -20.60 1.57
CA HIS A 88 18.31 -21.34 0.49
C HIS A 88 19.84 -21.24 0.56
N ARG A 89 20.38 -20.16 1.14
CA ARG A 89 21.80 -20.04 1.47
C ARG A 89 22.21 -20.86 2.70
N ILE A 90 21.29 -21.07 3.64
CA ILE A 90 21.55 -21.80 4.90
C ILE A 90 21.24 -23.31 4.76
N VAL A 91 20.24 -23.66 3.96
CA VAL A 91 19.80 -25.04 3.65
C VAL A 91 19.42 -25.11 2.16
N PRO A 92 20.33 -25.55 1.28
CA PRO A 92 19.99 -25.82 -0.12
C PRO A 92 18.87 -26.86 -0.19
N GLY A 93 17.72 -26.51 -0.79
CA GLY A 93 16.56 -27.42 -0.95
C GLY A 93 15.35 -27.15 -0.04
N ALA A 94 15.40 -26.21 0.91
CA ALA A 94 14.28 -25.93 1.81
C ALA A 94 13.10 -25.13 1.18
N GLY A 95 13.09 -24.95 -0.15
CA GLY A 95 12.12 -24.12 -0.85
C GLY A 95 10.92 -24.85 -1.46
N GLU A 96 10.93 -26.19 -1.46
CA GLU A 96 9.90 -26.99 -2.14
C GLU A 96 9.00 -27.68 -1.12
N GLY A 97 7.93 -27.00 -0.72
CA GLY A 97 6.90 -27.56 0.15
C GLY A 97 5.97 -26.45 0.62
N GLY A 98 4.66 -26.49 0.40
CA GLY A 98 3.86 -27.42 -0.36
C GLY A 98 2.53 -26.71 -0.62
N ALA A 99 2.00 -26.80 -1.84
CA ALA A 99 0.60 -26.52 -2.04
C ALA A 99 -0.17 -27.60 -1.28
N SER A 100 -0.86 -27.22 -0.20
CA SER A 100 -1.79 -28.12 0.48
C SER A 100 -2.95 -28.37 -0.47
N VAL A 101 -2.84 -29.43 -1.27
CA VAL A 101 -3.93 -29.89 -2.12
C VAL A 101 -4.96 -30.51 -1.18
N VAL A 102 -5.98 -29.73 -0.81
CA VAL A 102 -7.21 -30.30 -0.26
C VAL A 102 -7.86 -31.10 -1.39
N THR A 103 -7.60 -32.40 -1.41
CA THR A 103 -8.19 -33.33 -2.37
C THR A 103 -9.65 -33.59 -1.99
N ASP A 104 -10.56 -33.39 -2.93
CA ASP A 104 -11.88 -34.00 -2.87
C ASP A 104 -11.69 -35.53 -2.90
N ARG A 105 -11.88 -36.19 -1.74
CA ARG A 105 -11.57 -37.61 -1.54
C ARG A 105 -12.56 -38.53 -2.26
N ASP A 106 -13.66 -37.98 -2.80
CA ASP A 106 -14.77 -38.75 -3.33
C ASP A 106 -14.69 -38.99 -4.86
N ASN A 107 -13.76 -38.32 -5.58
CA ASN A 107 -13.53 -38.61 -7.01
C ASN A 107 -12.10 -38.24 -7.48
N PRO A 108 -11.19 -39.24 -7.64
CA PRO A 108 -9.79 -38.98 -8.00
C PRO A 108 -9.60 -38.42 -9.42
N VAL A 109 -10.51 -38.71 -10.35
CA VAL A 109 -10.44 -38.17 -11.73
C VAL A 109 -10.75 -36.67 -11.72
N ARG A 110 -11.80 -36.25 -11.01
CA ARG A 110 -12.13 -34.82 -10.87
C ARG A 110 -11.06 -34.04 -10.11
N ALA A 111 -10.45 -34.64 -9.09
CA ALA A 111 -9.35 -34.02 -8.36
C ALA A 111 -8.12 -33.78 -9.25
N MET A 112 -7.82 -34.73 -10.14
CA MET A 112 -6.72 -34.61 -11.11
C MET A 112 -7.03 -33.55 -12.19
N GLU A 113 -8.23 -33.57 -12.78
CA GLU A 113 -8.68 -32.57 -13.76
C GLU A 113 -8.66 -31.14 -13.17
N ALA A 114 -9.11 -30.96 -11.94
CA ALA A 114 -9.07 -29.68 -11.23
C ALA A 114 -7.61 -29.23 -10.96
N SER A 115 -6.71 -30.17 -10.64
CA SER A 115 -5.28 -29.89 -10.49
C SER A 115 -4.64 -29.42 -11.80
N ASP A 116 -4.94 -30.09 -12.91
CA ASP A 116 -4.43 -29.76 -14.24
C ASP A 116 -5.00 -28.42 -14.75
N GLU A 117 -6.26 -28.12 -14.46
CA GLU A 117 -6.84 -26.81 -14.74
C GLU A 117 -6.17 -25.72 -13.91
N ARG A 118 -6.01 -25.91 -12.59
CA ARG A 118 -5.29 -24.97 -11.71
C ARG A 118 -3.86 -24.72 -12.17
N ALA A 119 -3.16 -25.75 -12.64
CA ALA A 119 -1.80 -25.61 -13.16
C ALA A 119 -1.77 -24.75 -14.43
N ARG A 120 -2.69 -24.99 -15.38
CA ARG A 120 -2.83 -24.19 -16.61
C ARG A 120 -3.18 -22.73 -16.32
N VAL A 121 -4.11 -22.48 -15.39
CA VAL A 121 -4.48 -21.11 -15.01
C VAL A 121 -3.29 -20.39 -14.36
N ARG A 122 -2.57 -21.05 -13.45
CA ARG A 122 -1.35 -20.48 -12.83
C ARG A 122 -0.29 -20.14 -13.86
N ALA A 123 -0.04 -21.03 -14.82
CA ALA A 123 0.92 -20.81 -15.90
C ALA A 123 0.52 -19.59 -16.75
N ALA A 124 -0.75 -19.48 -17.14
CA ALA A 124 -1.26 -18.35 -17.93
C ALA A 124 -1.17 -17.02 -17.18
N ILE A 125 -1.50 -17.01 -15.89
CA ILE A 125 -1.40 -15.80 -15.05
C ILE A 125 0.06 -15.35 -14.89
N ALA A 126 1.00 -16.30 -14.77
CA ALA A 126 2.41 -15.99 -14.57
C ALA A 126 3.04 -15.19 -15.73
N THR A 127 2.46 -15.25 -16.93
CA THR A 127 2.93 -14.49 -18.09
C THR A 127 2.27 -13.12 -18.23
N LEU A 128 1.26 -12.81 -17.43
CA LEU A 128 0.55 -11.54 -17.49
C LEU A 128 1.38 -10.42 -16.86
N SER A 129 1.17 -9.19 -17.36
CA SER A 129 1.66 -8.02 -16.64
C SER A 129 1.01 -7.94 -15.26
N ARG A 130 1.72 -7.40 -14.26
CA ARG A 130 1.20 -7.25 -12.89
C ARG A 130 -0.16 -6.55 -12.88
N ARG A 131 -0.31 -5.50 -13.68
CA ARG A 131 -1.56 -4.72 -13.77
C ARG A 131 -2.70 -5.55 -14.35
N ASP A 132 -2.44 -6.33 -15.40
CA ASP A 132 -3.48 -7.16 -16.02
C ASP A 132 -3.92 -8.26 -15.05
N HIS A 133 -2.99 -8.88 -14.33
CA HIS A 133 -3.30 -9.83 -13.28
C HIS A 133 -4.10 -9.19 -12.13
N GLU A 134 -3.71 -8.00 -11.65
CA GLU A 134 -4.46 -7.25 -10.62
C GLU A 134 -5.89 -6.93 -11.11
N LEU A 135 -6.05 -6.44 -12.35
CA LEU A 135 -7.36 -6.11 -12.93
C LEU A 135 -8.26 -7.33 -13.10
N LEU A 136 -7.75 -8.42 -13.66
CA LEU A 136 -8.51 -9.67 -13.81
C LEU A 136 -8.90 -10.25 -12.46
N SER A 137 -8.03 -10.13 -11.48
CA SER A 137 -8.31 -10.58 -10.12
C SER A 137 -9.40 -9.73 -9.46
N LEU A 138 -9.38 -8.41 -9.63
CA LEU A 138 -10.46 -7.56 -9.12
C LEU A 138 -11.77 -7.82 -9.88
N LEU A 139 -11.71 -8.05 -11.19
CA LEU A 139 -12.87 -8.44 -11.97
C LEU A 139 -13.49 -9.72 -11.39
N ALA A 140 -12.70 -10.78 -11.19
CA ALA A 140 -13.16 -12.04 -10.60
C ALA A 140 -13.80 -11.86 -9.20
N GLY A 141 -13.24 -10.97 -8.37
CA GLY A 141 -13.83 -10.60 -7.07
C GLY A 141 -15.11 -9.75 -7.13
N GLY A 142 -15.56 -9.39 -8.34
CA GLY A 142 -16.77 -8.63 -8.58
C GLY A 142 -16.66 -7.16 -8.18
N TYR A 143 -15.45 -6.60 -8.15
CA TYR A 143 -15.24 -5.17 -7.86
C TYR A 143 -15.77 -4.30 -9.00
N ARG A 144 -16.21 -3.08 -8.66
CA ARG A 144 -16.69 -2.10 -9.64
C ARG A 144 -15.54 -1.32 -10.27
N TYR A 145 -15.75 -0.74 -11.45
CA TYR A 145 -14.68 -0.04 -12.18
C TYR A 145 -14.11 1.12 -11.39
N ARG A 146 -14.96 1.90 -10.71
CA ARG A 146 -14.52 2.98 -9.83
C ARG A 146 -13.61 2.48 -8.69
N GLU A 147 -13.92 1.32 -8.12
CA GLU A 147 -13.16 0.72 -7.01
C GLU A 147 -11.79 0.23 -7.51
N MET A 148 -11.76 -0.38 -8.71
CA MET A 148 -10.51 -0.78 -9.37
C MET A 148 -9.65 0.43 -9.75
N ALA A 149 -10.26 1.45 -10.33
CA ALA A 149 -9.58 2.67 -10.78
C ALA A 149 -8.92 3.39 -9.61
N GLU A 150 -9.65 3.57 -8.52
CA GLU A 150 -9.13 4.21 -7.31
C GLU A 150 -8.04 3.38 -6.65
N ALA A 151 -8.24 2.06 -6.52
CA ALA A 151 -7.27 1.18 -5.88
C ALA A 151 -5.94 1.06 -6.66
N LEU A 152 -6.03 1.01 -8.00
CA LEU A 152 -4.88 0.86 -8.88
C LEU A 152 -4.34 2.20 -9.39
N GLN A 153 -4.92 3.34 -8.97
CA GLN A 153 -4.57 4.68 -9.42
C GLN A 153 -4.61 4.84 -10.95
N LEU A 154 -5.68 4.34 -11.56
CA LEU A 154 -5.94 4.38 -13.00
C LEU A 154 -7.09 5.34 -13.31
N ASN A 155 -7.15 5.81 -14.56
CA ASN A 155 -8.29 6.58 -15.04
C ASN A 155 -9.54 5.67 -15.14
N PRO A 156 -10.69 6.00 -14.49
CA PRO A 156 -11.92 5.22 -14.57
C PRO A 156 -12.37 4.92 -16.00
N ALA A 157 -12.22 5.87 -16.92
CA ALA A 157 -12.60 5.70 -18.33
C ALA A 157 -11.73 4.66 -19.06
N SER A 158 -10.53 4.36 -18.55
CA SER A 158 -9.62 3.39 -19.13
C SER A 158 -9.83 1.96 -18.63
N ILE A 159 -10.62 1.74 -17.57
CA ILE A 159 -10.76 0.40 -16.96
C ILE A 159 -11.36 -0.60 -17.96
N GLY A 160 -12.40 -0.21 -18.71
CA GLY A 160 -13.02 -1.09 -19.70
C GLY A 160 -12.05 -1.56 -20.78
N THR A 161 -11.23 -0.65 -21.33
CA THR A 161 -10.24 -1.00 -22.36
C THR A 161 -9.07 -1.80 -21.81
N LEU A 162 -8.62 -1.50 -20.58
CA LEU A 162 -7.59 -2.28 -19.89
C LEU A 162 -8.05 -3.69 -19.58
N LEU A 163 -9.30 -3.88 -19.11
CA LEU A 163 -9.87 -5.19 -18.87
C LEU A 163 -10.03 -6.00 -20.15
N ALA A 164 -10.48 -5.39 -21.24
CA ALA A 164 -10.54 -6.06 -22.55
C ALA A 164 -9.16 -6.59 -22.96
N ARG A 165 -8.10 -5.75 -22.85
CA ARG A 165 -6.72 -6.15 -23.12
C ARG A 165 -6.21 -7.25 -22.18
N ALA A 166 -6.52 -7.15 -20.89
CA ALA A 166 -6.11 -8.13 -19.90
C ALA A 166 -6.75 -9.51 -20.17
N LYS A 167 -8.04 -9.55 -20.53
CA LYS A 167 -8.75 -10.78 -20.90
C LYS A 167 -8.16 -11.45 -22.13
N LEU A 168 -7.78 -10.67 -23.15
CA LEU A 168 -7.08 -11.20 -24.31
C LEU A 168 -5.72 -11.79 -23.96
N SER A 169 -4.93 -11.04 -23.17
CA SER A 169 -3.60 -11.49 -22.74
C SER A 169 -3.70 -12.82 -21.98
N PHE A 170 -4.74 -12.97 -21.14
CA PHE A 170 -5.01 -14.21 -20.43
C PHE A 170 -5.42 -15.35 -21.36
N ARG A 171 -6.27 -15.11 -22.37
CA ARG A 171 -6.65 -16.14 -23.34
C ARG A 171 -5.49 -16.64 -24.18
N ALA A 172 -4.68 -15.71 -24.69
CA ALA A 172 -3.48 -16.03 -25.46
C ALA A 172 -2.53 -16.88 -24.60
N ALA A 173 -2.33 -16.50 -23.34
CA ALA A 173 -1.51 -17.26 -22.40
C ALA A 173 -2.10 -18.62 -22.00
N TYR A 174 -3.43 -18.76 -21.96
CA TYR A 174 -4.12 -20.00 -21.59
C TYR A 174 -4.22 -21.02 -22.75
N GLY A 175 -3.95 -20.60 -23.99
CA GLY A 175 -3.93 -21.47 -25.18
C GLY A 175 -5.12 -21.32 -26.14
N GLY A 176 -5.91 -20.25 -26.01
CA GLY A 176 -6.95 -19.92 -27.00
C GLY A 176 -6.37 -19.11 -28.16
N HIS A 177 -6.57 -19.57 -29.40
CA HIS A 177 -6.31 -18.78 -30.60
C HIS A 177 -7.57 -17.99 -31.00
N ASP A 178 -7.37 -16.67 -31.11
CA ASP A 178 -8.14 -15.62 -31.79
C ASP A 178 -9.66 -15.50 -31.64
N ASP A 179 -10.07 -14.41 -30.98
CA ASP A 179 -11.07 -13.44 -31.45
C ASP A 179 -10.67 -12.05 -30.87
N ALA A 180 -10.70 -11.00 -31.69
CA ALA A 180 -10.31 -9.64 -31.32
C ALA A 180 -11.30 -9.01 -30.30
N PRO A 181 -10.88 -8.04 -29.46
CA PRO A 181 -11.74 -7.50 -28.43
C PRO A 181 -12.68 -6.44 -29.01
N GLU A 182 -13.93 -6.47 -28.56
CA GLU A 182 -14.88 -5.39 -28.74
C GLU A 182 -14.62 -4.21 -27.79
N THR A 183 -15.14 -3.06 -28.18
CA THR A 183 -14.95 -1.72 -27.62
C THR A 183 -15.22 -1.64 -26.11
N GLY A 184 -14.46 -0.82 -25.37
CA GLY A 184 -14.62 -0.62 -23.91
C GLY A 184 -16.04 -0.26 -23.45
N THR A 185 -16.90 0.27 -24.33
CA THR A 185 -18.31 0.57 -24.09
C THR A 185 -19.17 -0.67 -23.86
N ILE A 186 -18.97 -1.74 -24.64
CA ILE A 186 -19.71 -3.00 -24.47
C ILE A 186 -19.35 -3.63 -23.13
N GLN A 187 -18.06 -3.55 -22.76
CA GLN A 187 -17.61 -4.01 -21.47
C GLN A 187 -18.24 -3.20 -20.33
N ALA A 188 -18.29 -1.87 -20.43
CA ALA A 188 -18.95 -1.02 -19.43
C ALA A 188 -20.45 -1.35 -19.28
N LEU A 189 -21.15 -1.64 -20.38
CA LEU A 189 -22.54 -2.11 -20.37
C LEU A 189 -22.70 -3.44 -19.62
N VAL A 190 -21.82 -4.43 -19.89
CA VAL A 190 -21.84 -5.75 -19.27
C VAL A 190 -21.66 -5.68 -17.75
N HIS A 191 -20.84 -4.74 -17.26
CA HIS A 191 -20.60 -4.55 -15.81
C HIS A 191 -21.53 -3.53 -15.15
N GLY A 192 -22.43 -2.90 -15.90
CA GLY A 192 -23.36 -1.90 -15.37
C GLY A 192 -22.66 -0.61 -14.93
N GLU A 193 -21.59 -0.23 -15.63
CA GLU A 193 -20.73 0.91 -15.32
C GLU A 193 -21.07 2.16 -16.15
N LEU A 194 -22.06 2.07 -17.04
CA LEU A 194 -22.63 3.23 -17.75
C LEU A 194 -23.53 4.04 -16.80
N SER A 195 -23.78 5.31 -17.14
CA SER A 195 -24.81 6.07 -16.42
C SER A 195 -26.18 5.40 -16.55
N PRO A 196 -27.12 5.58 -15.61
CA PRO A 196 -28.43 4.93 -15.68
C PRO A 196 -29.19 5.18 -16.99
N VAL A 197 -29.02 6.37 -17.58
CA VAL A 197 -29.63 6.76 -18.86
C VAL A 197 -28.99 5.99 -20.02
N GLU A 198 -27.66 5.96 -20.08
CA GLU A 198 -26.91 5.22 -21.09
C GLU A 198 -27.16 3.71 -20.98
N GLN A 199 -27.21 3.18 -19.75
CA GLN A 199 -27.49 1.78 -19.48
C GLN A 199 -28.87 1.39 -19.99
N ALA A 200 -29.90 2.18 -19.70
CA ALA A 200 -31.26 1.93 -20.18
C ALA A 200 -31.35 2.01 -21.72
N ALA A 201 -30.71 3.01 -22.33
CA ALA A 201 -30.66 3.16 -23.77
C ALA A 201 -29.96 1.98 -24.46
N ALA A 202 -28.83 1.54 -23.90
CA ALA A 202 -28.06 0.42 -24.41
C ALA A 202 -28.80 -0.92 -24.29
N ILE A 203 -29.49 -1.17 -23.16
CA ILE A 203 -30.37 -2.34 -22.99
C ILE A 203 -31.54 -2.30 -23.99
N GLY A 204 -32.14 -1.12 -24.20
CA GLY A 204 -33.18 -0.93 -25.21
C GLY A 204 -32.69 -1.23 -26.63
N HIS A 205 -31.47 -0.80 -26.96
CA HIS A 205 -30.84 -1.10 -28.25
C HIS A 205 -30.47 -2.59 -28.40
N GLU A 206 -29.92 -3.22 -27.36
CA GLU A 206 -29.63 -4.68 -27.31
C GLU A 206 -30.88 -5.50 -27.66
N ALA A 207 -32.06 -5.06 -27.23
CA ALA A 207 -33.32 -5.75 -27.50
C ALA A 207 -33.68 -5.78 -29.00
N VAL A 208 -33.28 -4.77 -29.78
CA VAL A 208 -33.72 -4.57 -31.17
C VAL A 208 -32.62 -4.71 -32.22
N CYS A 209 -31.34 -4.72 -31.84
CA CYS A 209 -30.20 -4.77 -32.74
C CYS A 209 -29.43 -6.09 -32.59
N GLU A 210 -29.53 -6.97 -33.60
CA GLU A 210 -28.89 -8.30 -33.55
C GLU A 210 -27.36 -8.26 -33.44
N PRO A 211 -26.63 -7.41 -34.21
CA PRO A 211 -25.18 -7.27 -34.02
C PRO A 211 -24.77 -6.89 -32.59
N CYS A 212 -25.46 -5.91 -31.98
CA CYS A 212 -25.17 -5.50 -30.62
C CYS A 212 -25.55 -6.57 -29.58
N ARG A 213 -26.64 -7.31 -29.81
CA ARG A 213 -27.02 -8.46 -28.97
C ARG A 213 -25.94 -9.55 -29.01
N ALA A 214 -25.46 -9.89 -30.21
CA ALA A 214 -24.40 -10.87 -30.40
C ALA A 214 -23.12 -10.45 -29.68
N ALA A 215 -22.68 -9.20 -29.88
CA ALA A 215 -21.54 -8.57 -29.21
C ALA A 215 -21.61 -8.64 -27.67
N VAL A 216 -22.72 -8.15 -27.09
CA VAL A 216 -22.94 -8.19 -25.64
C VAL A 216 -22.99 -9.62 -25.11
N SER A 217 -23.63 -10.55 -25.83
CA SER A 217 -23.67 -11.96 -25.45
C SER A 217 -22.28 -12.59 -25.46
N GLN A 218 -21.43 -12.23 -26.44
CA GLN A 218 -20.05 -12.66 -26.52
C GLN A 218 -19.29 -12.14 -25.32
N ALA A 219 -19.28 -10.83 -25.07
CA ALA A 219 -18.64 -10.22 -23.91
C ALA A 219 -19.03 -10.87 -22.58
N ARG A 220 -20.33 -11.17 -22.37
CA ARG A 220 -20.82 -11.90 -21.19
C ARG A 220 -20.24 -13.33 -21.11
N ARG A 221 -20.16 -14.06 -22.22
CA ARG A 221 -19.51 -15.38 -22.28
C ARG A 221 -18.02 -15.30 -21.97
N GLU A 222 -17.33 -14.28 -22.47
CA GLU A 222 -15.90 -14.09 -22.17
C GLU A 222 -15.66 -13.83 -20.69
N ASP A 223 -16.47 -12.94 -20.09
CA ASP A 223 -16.36 -12.63 -18.67
C ASP A 223 -16.67 -13.85 -17.80
N ALA A 224 -17.72 -14.61 -18.14
CA ALA A 224 -18.04 -15.86 -17.45
C ALA A 224 -16.91 -16.88 -17.58
N TRP A 225 -16.30 -16.99 -18.76
CA TRP A 225 -15.17 -17.89 -19.01
C TRP A 225 -13.95 -17.47 -18.16
N VAL A 226 -13.53 -16.21 -18.21
CA VAL A 226 -12.38 -15.71 -17.43
C VAL A 226 -12.62 -15.87 -15.93
N ARG A 227 -13.81 -15.48 -15.44
CA ARG A 227 -14.17 -15.64 -14.02
C ARG A 227 -14.13 -17.10 -13.59
N GLY A 228 -14.69 -18.00 -14.40
CA GLY A 228 -14.68 -19.44 -14.09
C GLY A 228 -13.27 -20.02 -14.02
N ARG A 229 -12.38 -19.63 -14.94
CA ARG A 229 -10.97 -20.07 -14.93
C ARG A 229 -10.23 -19.52 -13.71
N LEU A 230 -10.41 -18.25 -13.38
CA LEU A 230 -9.79 -17.65 -12.21
C LEU A 230 -10.34 -18.24 -10.90
N ALA A 231 -11.64 -18.56 -10.85
CA ALA A 231 -12.26 -19.21 -9.70
C ALA A 231 -11.71 -20.62 -9.44
N ALA A 232 -11.10 -21.29 -10.44
CA ALA A 232 -10.40 -22.54 -10.22
C ALA A 232 -9.22 -22.39 -9.22
N LEU A 233 -8.65 -21.18 -9.10
CA LEU A 233 -7.60 -20.85 -8.13
C LEU A 233 -8.14 -20.51 -6.74
N ASP A 234 -9.43 -20.19 -6.62
CA ASP A 234 -10.00 -19.79 -5.35
C ASP A 234 -10.05 -21.01 -4.43
N GLU A 235 -9.51 -20.86 -3.23
CA GLU A 235 -9.76 -21.80 -2.13
C GLU A 235 -10.79 -21.19 -1.22
N THR A 236 -11.49 -22.07 -0.48
CA THR A 236 -12.50 -21.62 0.46
C THR A 236 -11.84 -20.69 1.49
N PRO A 237 -12.31 -19.44 1.63
CA PRO A 237 -11.78 -18.55 2.64
C PRO A 237 -12.00 -19.19 4.02
N PRO A 238 -11.06 -19.03 4.96
CA PRO A 238 -11.26 -19.47 6.33
C PRO A 238 -12.54 -18.83 6.89
N ALA A 239 -13.24 -19.58 7.75
CA ALA A 239 -14.54 -19.13 8.24
C ALA A 239 -14.40 -17.78 8.95
N VAL A 240 -15.29 -16.84 8.62
CA VAL A 240 -15.26 -15.48 9.19
C VAL A 240 -15.27 -15.49 10.72
N ALA A 241 -15.90 -16.50 11.35
CA ALA A 241 -15.89 -16.67 12.80
C ALA A 241 -14.49 -16.94 13.40
N ASP A 242 -13.61 -17.57 12.62
CA ASP A 242 -12.26 -17.95 13.03
C ASP A 242 -11.26 -16.80 12.81
N VAL A 243 -11.54 -15.93 11.85
CA VAL A 243 -10.66 -14.81 11.45
C VAL A 243 -11.10 -13.47 12.01
N MET A 244 -12.38 -13.32 12.42
CA MET A 244 -12.85 -12.07 12.99
C MET A 244 -11.90 -11.71 14.14
N PRO A 245 -11.23 -10.54 14.09
CA PRO A 245 -10.39 -10.15 15.21
C PRO A 245 -11.32 -10.13 16.42
N ARG A 246 -11.06 -11.00 17.41
CA ARG A 246 -11.58 -10.78 18.77
C ARG A 246 -10.93 -9.49 19.20
N VAL A 247 -11.54 -8.37 18.85
CA VAL A 247 -11.10 -7.05 19.27
C VAL A 247 -11.08 -7.15 20.78
N PRO A 248 -9.91 -7.13 21.44
CA PRO A 248 -9.91 -7.05 22.88
C PRO A 248 -10.72 -5.79 23.19
N ARG A 249 -11.83 -5.95 23.92
CA ARG A 249 -12.57 -4.82 24.47
C ARG A 249 -11.52 -4.05 25.24
N THR A 250 -11.02 -2.95 24.68
CA THR A 250 -10.11 -2.09 25.38
C THR A 250 -10.88 -1.68 26.63
N PRO A 251 -10.38 -1.97 27.84
CA PRO A 251 -10.94 -1.32 29.00
C PRO A 251 -10.73 0.16 28.72
N GLN A 252 -11.85 0.87 28.63
CA GLN A 252 -11.92 2.32 28.60
C GLN A 252 -10.84 2.86 29.54
N ARG A 253 -9.94 3.69 29.03
CA ARG A 253 -8.75 4.25 29.71
C ARG A 253 -9.08 4.77 31.12
N ALA A 254 -9.15 3.89 32.12
CA ALA A 254 -9.60 4.24 33.46
C ALA A 254 -9.21 3.14 34.47
N GLN A 255 -7.92 2.73 34.52
CA GLN A 255 -7.42 2.02 35.71
C GLN A 255 -5.89 1.87 35.82
N LEU A 256 -5.08 2.22 34.82
CA LEU A 256 -3.62 2.06 34.90
C LEU A 256 -2.87 3.18 35.66
N ARG A 257 -3.58 4.12 36.32
CA ARG A 257 -2.96 5.18 37.16
C ARG A 257 -2.66 4.79 38.61
N THR A 258 -3.02 3.59 39.09
CA THR A 258 -2.95 3.30 40.55
C THR A 258 -1.81 2.38 41.00
N ARG A 259 -0.99 1.81 40.11
CA ARG A 259 0.15 0.95 40.52
C ARG A 259 1.49 1.67 40.60
N TRP A 260 1.73 2.70 39.79
CA TRP A 260 2.99 3.47 39.82
C TRP A 260 2.98 4.64 40.82
N GLY A 261 1.79 5.07 41.26
CA GLY A 261 1.63 6.19 42.21
C GLY A 261 2.02 5.88 43.65
N ARG A 262 2.24 4.62 44.02
CA ARG A 262 2.61 4.21 45.40
C ARG A 262 4.11 3.93 45.59
N ALA A 263 4.87 3.76 44.51
CA ALA A 263 6.33 3.53 44.59
C ALA A 263 7.14 4.84 44.71
N ALA A 264 6.59 5.97 44.24
CA ALA A 264 7.28 7.25 44.23
C ALA A 264 7.24 8.02 45.56
N THR A 265 6.45 7.58 46.56
CA THR A 265 6.29 8.31 47.83
C THR A 265 7.33 7.94 48.89
N VAL A 266 8.15 6.91 48.69
CA VAL A 266 9.10 6.41 49.71
C VAL A 266 10.53 6.93 49.52
N LEU A 267 10.89 7.49 48.36
CA LEU A 267 12.28 7.84 48.03
C LEU A 267 12.64 9.34 48.07
N VAL A 268 11.78 10.21 48.59
CA VAL A 268 12.04 11.67 48.69
C VAL A 268 12.34 12.14 50.14
N MET A 269 12.34 11.26 51.13
CA MET A 269 12.57 11.63 52.55
C MET A 269 14.01 11.43 53.07
N LEU A 270 14.96 10.93 52.28
CA LEU A 270 16.34 10.69 52.74
C LEU A 270 17.36 11.13 51.70
N GLY A 271 17.87 12.36 51.84
CA GLY A 271 18.99 12.83 51.02
C GLY A 271 19.21 14.33 51.03
N GLY A 272 18.95 15.01 52.15
CA GLY A 272 19.42 16.37 52.39
C GLY A 272 20.76 16.35 53.13
N ALA A 273 21.66 17.23 52.69
CA ALA A 273 22.86 17.74 53.35
C ALA A 273 24.24 17.14 52.98
N SER A 274 25.17 18.08 52.72
CA SER A 274 26.63 18.01 52.91
C SER A 274 27.49 17.65 51.70
N LEU A 275 28.00 18.65 50.96
CA LEU A 275 29.33 19.25 51.17
C LEU A 275 29.73 20.16 49.99
N ALA A 276 30.05 21.41 50.33
CA ALA A 276 30.85 22.32 49.54
C ALA A 276 32.29 22.32 50.08
N TRP A 277 33.33 22.34 49.22
CA TRP A 277 34.48 23.27 49.23
C TRP A 277 35.67 22.81 48.37
N ALA A 278 36.36 23.80 47.77
CA ALA A 278 37.68 23.81 47.11
C ALA A 278 37.79 23.14 45.71
N MET A 279 38.40 23.69 44.64
CA MET A 279 39.18 24.92 44.38
C MET A 279 39.19 25.18 42.83
N PRO A 280 39.71 26.34 42.36
CA PRO A 280 39.52 26.87 41.00
C PRO A 280 40.59 26.39 39.98
N THR A 281 40.31 26.67 38.71
CA THR A 281 41.20 26.60 37.51
C THR A 281 41.35 25.25 36.78
N VAL A 282 40.38 24.91 35.92
CA VAL A 282 40.66 24.29 34.61
C VAL A 282 39.59 24.77 33.60
N ARG A 283 40.01 25.59 32.63
CA ARG A 283 39.22 25.87 31.42
C ARG A 283 39.37 24.69 30.48
N GLY A 284 38.28 23.98 30.21
CA GLY A 284 38.21 22.84 29.27
C GLY A 284 36.78 22.64 28.73
N PRO A 285 36.61 21.97 27.58
CA PRO A 285 35.54 22.24 26.59
C PRO A 285 34.17 21.61 26.91
N VAL A 286 33.89 21.29 28.17
CA VAL A 286 32.70 20.53 28.58
C VAL A 286 31.54 21.43 29.04
N MET A 287 31.77 22.73 29.23
CA MET A 287 30.72 23.70 29.65
C MET A 287 30.03 24.45 28.50
N ALA A 288 30.42 24.23 27.24
CA ALA A 288 29.63 24.70 26.09
C ALA A 288 28.41 23.80 25.82
N TRP A 289 28.42 22.56 26.34
CA TRP A 289 27.36 21.58 26.11
C TRP A 289 26.19 21.73 27.10
N LEU A 290 26.43 22.19 28.33
CA LEU A 290 25.40 22.32 29.38
C LEU A 290 24.59 23.65 29.34
N GLY A 291 25.06 24.68 28.63
CA GLY A 291 24.28 25.91 28.38
C GLY A 291 23.25 25.79 27.26
N LYS A 292 23.24 24.67 26.53
CA LYS A 292 22.29 24.37 25.45
C LYS A 292 21.21 23.37 25.89
N ALA A 293 21.51 22.49 26.86
CA ALA A 293 20.57 21.48 27.36
C ALA A 293 19.53 22.01 28.39
N PHE A 294 19.70 23.22 28.94
CA PHE A 294 18.81 23.76 29.99
C PHE A 294 17.83 24.85 29.53
N ARG A 295 17.84 25.23 28.24
CA ARG A 295 16.84 26.14 27.65
C ARG A 295 15.64 25.44 27.01
N ASP A 296 15.75 24.14 26.76
CA ASP A 296 14.64 23.33 26.21
C ASP A 296 13.79 22.65 27.31
N ALA A 297 14.05 22.97 28.59
CA ALA A 297 13.37 22.35 29.73
C ALA A 297 12.08 23.09 30.19
N THR A 298 11.72 24.23 29.60
CA THR A 298 10.58 25.06 30.08
C THR A 298 9.47 25.31 29.06
N SER A 299 9.32 24.49 28.01
CA SER A 299 8.12 24.50 27.16
C SER A 299 7.59 23.09 26.89
N ARG A 300 7.33 22.31 27.95
CA ARG A 300 6.52 21.09 27.86
C ARG A 300 5.07 21.38 28.22
N VAL A 301 4.30 21.81 27.24
CA VAL A 301 2.85 21.64 27.23
C VAL A 301 2.54 20.31 26.52
N ALA A 302 1.95 19.40 27.29
CA ALA A 302 1.16 18.22 26.95
C ALA A 302 1.44 17.47 25.62
N GLU A 303 2.11 16.33 25.76
CA GLU A 303 2.33 15.30 24.74
C GLU A 303 1.14 14.32 24.65
N PRO A 304 0.58 14.02 23.46
CA PRO A 304 -0.37 12.92 23.28
C PRO A 304 0.34 11.57 23.02
N THR A 305 -0.18 10.51 23.65
CA THR A 305 0.19 9.07 23.48
C THR A 305 0.30 8.59 22.01
N PRO A 306 1.11 7.56 21.74
CA PRO A 306 1.64 7.26 20.42
C PRO A 306 0.58 6.67 19.48
N VAL A 307 0.52 7.24 18.29
CA VAL A 307 0.01 6.58 17.10
C VAL A 307 1.07 5.58 16.67
N VAL A 308 0.71 4.32 16.39
CA VAL A 308 1.60 3.38 15.69
C VAL A 308 1.81 3.93 14.29
N GLN A 309 2.87 4.72 14.12
CA GLN A 309 3.41 5.08 12.83
C GLN A 309 4.01 3.81 12.21
N LEU A 310 3.69 3.54 10.95
CA LEU A 310 4.50 2.63 10.12
C LEU A 310 5.97 3.03 10.30
N PRO A 311 6.91 2.07 10.41
CA PRO A 311 8.30 2.39 10.66
C PRO A 311 8.76 3.38 9.59
N THR A 312 9.13 4.58 10.04
CA THR A 312 9.96 5.50 9.26
C THR A 312 11.15 4.66 8.79
N PRO A 313 11.43 4.56 7.47
CA PRO A 313 12.61 3.84 7.01
C PRO A 313 13.80 4.39 7.78
N THR A 314 14.45 3.52 8.55
CA THR A 314 15.62 3.88 9.33
C THR A 314 16.74 4.11 8.33
N ALA A 315 16.90 5.36 7.92
CA ALA A 315 18.04 5.80 7.16
C ALA A 315 19.29 5.50 8.00
N SER A 316 20.13 4.59 7.51
CA SER A 316 21.56 4.61 7.83
C SER A 316 22.11 6.00 7.45
N PRO A 317 23.22 6.47 8.05
CA PRO A 317 23.75 7.83 7.79
C PRO A 317 24.24 7.93 6.34
N GLY A 318 23.31 8.21 5.43
CA GLY A 318 23.58 8.58 4.07
C GLY A 318 23.91 10.06 4.00
N SER A 319 24.77 10.43 3.05
CA SER A 319 25.02 11.82 2.68
C SER A 319 23.69 12.53 2.39
N GLY A 320 23.42 13.58 3.15
CA GLY A 320 22.24 14.43 2.98
C GLY A 320 22.65 15.87 2.77
N VAL A 321 21.91 16.58 1.93
CA VAL A 321 22.06 18.02 1.71
C VAL A 321 20.72 18.70 1.94
N SER A 322 20.73 19.81 2.68
CA SER A 322 19.59 20.69 2.90
C SER A 322 19.87 22.05 2.27
N VAL A 323 18.89 22.58 1.54
CA VAL A 323 18.99 23.85 0.79
C VAL A 323 17.69 24.63 0.91
N MET A 324 17.78 25.96 0.80
CA MET A 324 16.58 26.80 0.70
C MET A 324 16.08 26.82 -0.75
N PRO A 325 14.90 26.27 -1.07
CA PRO A 325 14.40 26.32 -2.43
C PRO A 325 14.02 27.76 -2.84
N GLY A 326 14.49 28.20 -4.00
CA GLY A 326 14.09 29.46 -4.63
C GLY A 326 12.67 29.41 -5.21
N ALA A 327 12.32 30.39 -6.07
CA ALA A 327 10.98 30.48 -6.67
C ALA A 327 10.63 29.28 -7.57
N ARG A 328 11.64 28.68 -8.20
CA ARG A 328 11.56 27.42 -8.96
C ARG A 328 12.78 26.60 -8.61
N PHE A 329 12.58 25.38 -8.14
CA PHE A 329 13.69 24.54 -7.72
C PHE A 329 13.58 23.14 -8.32
N THR A 330 14.68 22.59 -8.83
CA THR A 330 14.68 21.26 -9.47
C THR A 330 15.59 20.30 -8.72
N VAL A 331 15.05 19.20 -8.22
CA VAL A 331 15.83 18.07 -7.70
C VAL A 331 15.99 17.06 -8.83
N THR A 332 17.22 16.81 -9.27
CA THR A 332 17.50 15.80 -10.30
C THR A 332 18.31 14.66 -9.70
N VAL A 333 17.76 13.46 -9.73
CA VAL A 333 18.46 12.23 -9.38
C VAL A 333 19.03 11.62 -10.66
N ALA A 334 20.34 11.75 -10.85
CA ALA A 334 21.07 11.18 -11.98
C ALA A 334 21.58 9.78 -11.61
N VAL A 335 21.01 8.77 -12.26
CA VAL A 335 21.32 7.34 -12.04
C VAL A 335 21.69 6.67 -13.35
N SER A 336 22.64 5.74 -13.28
CA SER A 336 23.11 4.92 -14.41
C SER A 336 22.28 3.63 -14.62
N GLN A 337 21.50 3.23 -13.62
CA GLN A 337 20.64 2.03 -13.63
C GLN A 337 19.24 2.34 -13.10
N ASP A 338 18.23 1.59 -13.57
CA ASP A 338 16.82 1.76 -13.20
C ASP A 338 16.47 1.01 -11.89
N VAL A 339 17.32 1.14 -10.88
CA VAL A 339 17.21 0.40 -9.61
C VAL A 339 17.13 1.36 -8.44
N GLY A 340 15.94 1.53 -7.86
CA GLY A 340 15.74 2.33 -6.65
C GLY A 340 14.38 2.99 -6.58
N THR A 341 14.12 3.69 -5.49
CA THR A 341 12.87 4.42 -5.28
C THR A 341 13.15 5.85 -4.83
N VAL A 342 12.50 6.83 -5.45
CA VAL A 342 12.45 8.20 -4.96
C VAL A 342 11.22 8.37 -4.08
N PHE A 343 11.42 8.57 -2.78
CA PHE A 343 10.40 8.92 -1.82
C PHE A 343 10.31 10.44 -1.70
N VAL A 344 9.13 10.99 -1.91
CA VAL A 344 8.86 12.43 -1.78
C VAL A 344 7.81 12.64 -0.69
N ARG A 345 8.06 13.58 0.22
CA ARG A 345 7.06 14.04 1.19
C ARG A 345 7.08 15.55 1.31
N VAL A 346 5.95 16.12 1.74
CA VAL A 346 5.89 17.54 2.11
C VAL A 346 6.01 17.68 3.62
N VAL A 347 6.89 18.57 4.06
CA VAL A 347 7.18 18.81 5.48
C VAL A 347 6.90 20.25 5.88
N ASP A 348 6.58 20.42 7.16
CA ASP A 348 6.48 21.73 7.79
C ASP A 348 7.90 22.14 8.25
N GLY A 349 8.69 22.60 7.28
CA GLY A 349 10.07 23.07 7.44
C GLY A 349 10.38 24.15 6.40
N ALA A 350 11.50 24.84 6.56
CA ALA A 350 11.93 25.87 5.61
C ALA A 350 12.82 25.32 4.48
N GLU A 351 13.58 24.26 4.76
CA GLU A 351 14.61 23.73 3.86
C GLU A 351 14.14 22.49 3.10
N LEU A 352 14.50 22.44 1.82
CA LEU A 352 14.42 21.23 1.00
C LEU A 352 15.60 20.34 1.36
N SER A 353 15.33 19.09 1.72
CA SER A 353 16.38 18.12 2.02
C SER A 353 16.32 16.92 1.09
N VAL A 354 17.48 16.45 0.66
CA VAL A 354 17.61 15.20 -0.08
C VAL A 354 18.63 14.31 0.60
N ARG A 355 18.23 13.07 0.84
CA ARG A 355 19.08 12.01 1.41
C ARG A 355 19.05 10.80 0.50
N ALA A 356 20.16 10.09 0.38
CA ALA A 356 20.22 8.82 -0.32
C ALA A 356 20.61 7.68 0.64
N SER A 357 20.12 6.48 0.39
CA SER A 357 20.45 5.28 1.17
C SER A 357 21.12 4.26 0.26
N GLY A 358 22.46 4.26 0.27
CA GLY A 358 23.29 3.39 -0.58
C GLY A 358 24.01 4.14 -1.70
N GLY A 359 25.12 3.56 -2.17
CA GLY A 359 25.97 4.09 -3.26
C GLY A 359 26.94 5.21 -2.88
N ASN A 360 27.91 5.47 -3.76
CA ASN A 360 28.79 6.64 -3.71
C ASN A 360 28.06 7.88 -4.25
N VAL A 361 27.19 8.46 -3.41
CA VAL A 361 26.34 9.58 -3.82
C VAL A 361 27.07 10.91 -3.69
N SER A 362 27.20 11.65 -4.79
CA SER A 362 27.63 13.04 -4.77
C SER A 362 26.44 13.98 -4.93
N LEU A 363 26.40 15.01 -4.08
CA LEU A 363 25.34 16.00 -4.03
C LEU A 363 25.93 17.35 -4.43
N GLU A 364 25.41 17.95 -5.49
CA GLU A 364 25.84 19.24 -6.02
C GLU A 364 24.67 20.22 -5.92
N SER A 365 24.84 21.25 -5.09
CA SER A 365 23.86 22.33 -4.95
C SER A 365 24.18 23.45 -5.94
N LEU A 366 23.19 23.80 -6.75
CA LEU A 366 23.18 24.93 -7.68
C LEU A 366 22.12 25.95 -7.21
N ASP A 367 22.09 27.14 -7.82
CA ASP A 367 21.18 28.23 -7.40
C ASP A 367 19.69 27.85 -7.46
N GLU A 368 19.28 27.11 -8.50
CA GLU A 368 17.87 26.68 -8.71
C GLU A 368 17.73 25.16 -8.84
N ALA A 369 18.76 24.40 -8.50
CA ALA A 369 18.75 22.95 -8.64
C ALA A 369 19.61 22.24 -7.61
N LEU A 370 19.23 20.99 -7.31
CA LEU A 370 20.04 20.06 -6.56
C LEU A 370 20.24 18.81 -7.42
N LEU A 371 21.49 18.53 -7.77
CA LEU A 371 21.86 17.36 -8.54
C LEU A 371 22.40 16.27 -7.62
N VAL A 372 21.75 15.12 -7.64
CA VAL A 372 22.14 13.92 -6.91
C VAL A 372 22.71 12.94 -7.92
N ARG A 373 24.04 12.74 -7.93
CA ARG A 373 24.67 11.74 -8.79
C ARG A 373 24.93 10.48 -7.97
N ASN A 374 24.40 9.36 -8.43
CA ASN A 374 24.74 8.05 -7.89
C ASN A 374 25.29 7.17 -9.03
N PRO A 375 26.62 7.08 -9.20
CA PRO A 375 27.23 6.31 -10.27
C PRO A 375 26.99 4.80 -10.13
N ASP A 376 26.83 4.31 -8.89
CA ASP A 376 26.62 2.89 -8.57
C ASP A 376 25.19 2.43 -8.87
N GLY A 377 24.25 3.39 -8.99
CA GLY A 377 22.89 3.14 -9.47
C GLY A 377 21.99 2.36 -8.52
N ASP A 378 22.43 2.05 -7.30
CA ASP A 378 21.65 1.39 -6.27
C ASP A 378 21.34 2.33 -5.09
N GLY A 379 20.07 2.47 -4.74
CA GLY A 379 19.68 3.16 -3.51
C GLY A 379 18.30 3.80 -3.55
N ASP A 380 17.76 4.06 -2.35
CA ASP A 380 16.54 4.84 -2.20
C ASP A 380 16.87 6.31 -1.89
N TYR A 381 16.13 7.23 -2.51
CA TYR A 381 16.29 8.67 -2.38
C TYR A 381 15.10 9.24 -1.63
N PHE A 382 15.36 10.09 -0.64
CA PHE A 382 14.36 10.68 0.24
C PHE A 382 14.40 12.19 0.05
N VAL A 383 13.37 12.75 -0.57
CA VAL A 383 13.21 14.17 -0.87
C VAL A 383 12.11 14.75 0.03
N GLU A 384 12.49 15.69 0.88
CA GLU A 384 11.57 16.42 1.74
C GLU A 384 11.41 17.84 1.21
N ILE A 385 10.18 18.20 0.84
CA ILE A 385 9.87 19.49 0.22
C ILE A 385 9.14 20.37 1.22
N PRO A 386 9.62 21.59 1.51
CA PRO A 386 8.91 22.58 2.30
C PRO A 386 7.54 22.87 1.72
N ARG A 387 6.51 22.87 2.57
CA ARG A 387 5.17 23.32 2.16
C ARG A 387 5.16 24.76 1.62
N THR A 388 6.10 25.58 2.10
CA THR A 388 6.30 26.97 1.69
C THR A 388 7.01 27.13 0.34
N ALA A 389 7.59 26.06 -0.22
CA ALA A 389 8.27 26.13 -1.50
C ALA A 389 7.25 26.43 -2.62
N PRO A 390 7.43 27.51 -3.42
CA PRO A 390 6.46 27.88 -4.44
C PRO A 390 6.30 26.80 -5.50
N ARG A 391 7.43 26.25 -5.96
CA ARG A 391 7.48 25.23 -7.00
C ARG A 391 8.75 24.40 -6.94
N VAL A 392 8.60 23.09 -6.76
CA VAL A 392 9.68 22.11 -6.77
C VAL A 392 9.38 20.99 -7.76
N GLU A 393 10.30 20.74 -8.69
CA GLU A 393 10.24 19.61 -9.62
C GLU A 393 11.23 18.53 -9.19
N VAL A 394 10.77 17.29 -9.07
CA VAL A 394 11.65 16.13 -8.81
C VAL A 394 11.73 15.29 -10.07
N ARG A 395 12.96 15.01 -10.50
CA ARG A 395 13.27 14.31 -11.75
C ARG A 395 14.23 13.16 -11.49
N VAL A 396 14.11 12.13 -12.31
CA VAL A 396 15.10 11.07 -12.47
C VAL A 396 15.63 11.17 -13.88
N ASN A 397 16.94 11.41 -14.03
CA ASN A 397 17.54 11.73 -15.32
C ASN A 397 16.76 12.87 -16.02
N ALA A 398 16.26 12.64 -17.23
CA ALA A 398 15.42 13.62 -17.96
C ALA A 398 13.91 13.52 -17.64
N THR A 399 13.50 12.48 -16.91
CA THR A 399 12.10 12.14 -16.66
C THR A 399 11.58 12.84 -15.41
N ARG A 400 10.52 13.65 -15.56
CA ARG A 400 9.84 14.28 -14.43
C ARG A 400 9.00 13.25 -13.67
N LEU A 401 9.29 13.06 -12.39
CA LEU A 401 8.52 12.19 -11.50
C LEU A 401 7.32 12.92 -10.89
N VAL A 402 7.57 14.10 -10.31
CA VAL A 402 6.56 14.89 -9.62
C VAL A 402 6.85 16.38 -9.73
N LEU A 403 5.79 17.16 -9.83
CA LEU A 403 5.82 18.61 -9.70
C LEU A 403 4.99 18.98 -8.47
N VAL A 404 5.61 19.66 -7.52
CA VAL A 404 4.97 20.15 -6.30
C VAL A 404 4.89 21.67 -6.37
N GLU A 405 3.68 22.23 -6.33
CA GLU A 405 3.42 23.66 -6.27
C GLU A 405 2.67 23.98 -4.97
N HIS A 406 3.22 24.85 -4.12
CA HIS A 406 2.64 25.22 -2.83
C HIS A 406 2.24 24.01 -1.95
N GLY A 407 3.07 22.97 -1.94
CA GLY A 407 2.82 21.73 -1.21
C GLY A 407 1.79 20.76 -1.83
N VAL A 408 1.38 20.99 -3.08
CA VAL A 408 0.39 20.16 -3.82
C VAL A 408 0.99 19.60 -5.10
N ILE A 409 0.70 18.34 -5.45
CA ILE A 409 1.12 17.73 -6.71
C ILE A 409 0.31 18.32 -7.87
N ALA A 410 0.99 18.94 -8.84
CA ALA A 410 0.38 19.47 -10.06
C ALA A 410 0.50 18.49 -11.25
N PRO A 411 -0.52 18.38 -12.12
CA PRO A 411 -1.82 19.06 -12.10
C PRO A 411 -2.89 18.31 -11.29
N ALA A 412 -2.54 17.18 -10.65
CA ALA A 412 -3.48 16.28 -10.00
C ALA A 412 -4.22 16.89 -8.80
N GLY A 413 -3.74 18.01 -8.24
CA GLY A 413 -4.37 18.68 -7.10
C GLY A 413 -4.28 17.89 -5.79
N ILE A 414 -3.40 16.87 -5.74
CA ILE A 414 -3.25 15.99 -4.59
C ILE A 414 -2.28 16.64 -3.61
N ALA A 415 -2.74 16.99 -2.41
CA ALA A 415 -1.85 17.37 -1.33
C ALA A 415 -1.03 16.14 -0.91
N LEU A 416 0.30 16.26 -0.92
CA LEU A 416 1.14 15.27 -0.27
C LEU A 416 0.84 15.37 1.23
N ASP A 417 0.31 14.28 1.80
CA ASP A 417 0.16 14.17 3.25
C ASP A 417 1.55 14.18 3.92
N THR A 418 1.61 14.08 5.25
CA THR A 418 2.88 13.99 5.98
C THR A 418 3.62 12.66 5.73
N GLY A 419 3.09 11.78 4.90
CA GLY A 419 3.65 10.49 4.52
C GLY A 419 4.60 10.56 3.32
N TRP A 420 5.35 9.48 3.13
CA TRP A 420 6.22 9.31 1.96
C TRP A 420 5.41 8.80 0.76
N THR A 421 5.49 9.52 -0.36
CA THR A 421 5.01 9.05 -1.66
C THR A 421 6.18 8.48 -2.45
N SER A 422 6.08 7.21 -2.84
CA SER A 422 7.16 6.49 -3.53
C SER A 422 7.00 6.54 -5.05
N TYR A 423 8.09 6.84 -5.75
CA TYR A 423 8.21 6.84 -7.21
C TYR A 423 9.33 5.87 -7.60
N PRO A 424 9.03 4.70 -8.15
CA PRO A 424 10.07 3.77 -8.58
C PRO A 424 10.84 4.35 -9.77
N ILE A 425 12.17 4.23 -9.73
CA ILE A 425 13.06 4.54 -10.85
C ILE A 425 12.81 3.46 -11.91
N ARG A 426 12.64 3.86 -13.18
CA ARG A 426 12.24 3.00 -14.30
C ARG A 426 13.07 3.25 -15.53
#